data_AF-A0A3B8ZLP5-F1
#
_entry.id   AF-A0A3B8ZLP5-F1
#
_cell.length_a   1.000
_cell.length_b   1.000
_cell.length_c   1.000
_cell.angle_alpha   90.00
_cell.angle_beta   90.00
_cell.angle_gamma   90.00
#
_symmetry.space_group_name_H-M   'P 1'
#
loop_
_entity.id
_entity.type
_entity.pdbx_description
1 polymer ?
#
loop_
_entity_poly.entity_id
_entity_poly.type
_entity_poly.pdbx_seq_one_letter_code
_entity_poly.pdbx_strand_id
1 'polypeptide(L)'
;MNRRGHLLLGCLVVWLWVTGNVVATDPLPSWNDTLPKQAVVAFVQNVTQQGKAGFVPVSDRIAVFDNDGTLWAEQPMYFQAMFVLDRIRLIAPEHPQWQTEEPFASVLKGDMKAAFAGGEHALLQMLMATHAGTTTEEFEQMVLEWTQQARHPKTGKLLTDMVYQPMLELLQYLRDNLFKVYIVSGGGIEFMRPWTERVYGIPPEQVIGSSIKTRFEIRDGNPVIVRLPELNFIDDKAGKPAAIQHHIGRRPLLAVGNSDGDLQMMQWTAAGSGPRFCLYLHHTDAQREWAYDRNSHVGRLDKGLTEAVAKGWTVVSMKDDWRTVWPEASAEPADTVKPSLVGKWLVEDIRGAGVLDRLQTTLQIEADGAVSGNTGVNQYCGQAIIDKNQIKFGPLVSTRRAGPEAAMKQESQYTKALEETASHRLDSNGQLHLLDNEGKIVLKFSRMND
;
A
#
# COMPACT_ATOMS: atom_id res chain seq x y z
N MET A 1 -14.87 88.77 -0.18
CA MET A 1 -15.41 88.16 -1.41
C MET A 1 -14.65 86.86 -1.70
N ASN A 2 -15.33 85.74 -1.43
CA ASN A 2 -15.12 84.33 -1.82
C ASN A 2 -13.70 83.75 -1.95
N ARG A 3 -13.19 83.19 -0.85
CA ARG A 3 -12.24 82.07 -0.86
C ARG A 3 -13.03 80.75 -0.99
N ARG A 4 -12.75 79.97 -2.05
CA ARG A 4 -13.27 78.61 -2.24
C ARG A 4 -12.54 77.65 -1.30
N GLY A 5 -13.29 76.98 -0.41
CA GLY A 5 -12.80 75.88 0.39
C GLY A 5 -12.89 74.57 -0.38
N HIS A 6 -11.79 73.82 -0.43
CA HIS A 6 -11.77 72.43 -0.83
C HIS A 6 -11.73 71.58 0.44
N LEU A 7 -12.83 70.88 0.75
CA LEU A 7 -12.83 69.78 1.71
C LEU A 7 -12.21 68.55 1.00
N LEU A 8 -11.06 68.09 1.48
CA LEU A 8 -10.52 66.77 1.17
C LEU A 8 -11.02 65.80 2.26
N LEU A 9 -11.94 64.93 1.87
CA LEU A 9 -12.44 63.83 2.68
C LEU A 9 -11.40 62.70 2.66
N GLY A 10 -10.66 62.52 3.74
CA GLY A 10 -9.71 61.40 3.90
C GLY A 10 -10.45 60.12 4.27
N CYS A 11 -10.58 59.17 3.34
CA CYS A 11 -11.02 57.81 3.65
C CYS A 11 -9.88 57.05 4.33
N LEU A 12 -10.01 56.81 5.63
CA LEU A 12 -9.15 55.91 6.39
C LEU A 12 -9.63 54.47 6.13
N VAL A 13 -8.93 53.71 5.30
CA VAL A 13 -9.17 52.26 5.13
C VAL A 13 -8.35 51.53 6.20
N VAL A 14 -9.01 51.09 7.26
CA VAL A 14 -8.42 50.21 8.28
C VAL A 14 -8.41 48.78 7.72
N TRP A 15 -7.23 48.27 7.37
CA TRP A 15 -7.02 46.86 7.05
C TRP A 15 -7.00 46.06 8.36
N LEU A 16 -8.14 45.45 8.72
CA LEU A 16 -8.20 44.42 9.76
C LEU A 16 -7.54 43.14 9.21
N TRP A 17 -6.32 42.88 9.65
CA TRP A 17 -5.68 41.58 9.48
C TRP A 17 -6.38 40.58 10.41
N VAL A 18 -7.32 39.80 9.88
CA VAL A 18 -7.80 38.60 10.55
C VAL A 18 -6.69 37.56 10.43
N THR A 19 -5.84 37.47 11.44
CA THR A 19 -4.95 36.31 11.62
C THR A 19 -5.83 35.13 12.02
N GLY A 20 -6.27 34.35 11.03
CA GLY A 20 -6.83 33.03 11.29
C GLY A 20 -5.73 32.17 11.92
N ASN A 21 -5.92 31.75 13.17
CA ASN A 21 -5.11 30.68 13.73
C ASN A 21 -5.42 29.42 12.93
N VAL A 22 -4.55 29.07 11.97
CA VAL A 22 -4.53 27.73 11.39
C VAL A 22 -4.06 26.82 12.52
N VAL A 23 -5.01 26.15 13.18
CA VAL A 23 -4.67 25.04 14.08
C VAL A 23 -4.02 23.99 13.19
N ALA A 24 -2.72 23.77 13.36
CA ALA A 24 -2.04 22.68 12.68
C ALA A 24 -2.73 21.37 13.09
N THR A 25 -3.24 20.63 12.11
CA THR A 25 -3.80 19.29 12.32
C THR A 25 -2.74 18.41 12.95
N ASP A 26 -3.09 17.73 14.04
CA ASP A 26 -2.21 16.78 14.72
C ASP A 26 -1.77 15.69 13.72
N PRO A 27 -0.47 15.57 13.41
CA PRO A 27 -0.01 14.62 12.40
C PRO A 27 -0.10 13.15 12.84
N LEU A 28 -0.24 12.90 14.14
CA LEU A 28 -0.20 11.56 14.75
C LEU A 28 -1.35 11.41 15.78
N PRO A 29 -2.63 11.50 15.36
CA PRO A 29 -3.76 11.61 16.28
C PRO A 29 -4.01 10.37 17.16
N SER A 30 -3.58 9.18 16.71
CA SER A 30 -3.68 7.94 17.49
C SER A 30 -2.51 7.73 18.45
N TRP A 31 -1.50 8.61 18.41
CA TRP A 31 -0.42 8.64 19.38
C TRP A 31 -0.80 9.56 20.55
N ASN A 32 -0.62 9.08 21.78
CA ASN A 32 -0.68 9.91 22.98
C ASN A 32 0.41 10.99 22.93
N ASP A 33 0.18 12.11 23.61
CA ASP A 33 1.17 13.19 23.70
C ASP A 33 2.26 12.83 24.74
N THR A 34 3.09 11.87 24.36
CA THR A 34 4.21 11.33 25.14
C THR A 34 5.54 11.59 24.43
N LEU A 35 6.65 11.28 25.10
CA LEU A 35 8.00 11.52 24.58
C LEU A 35 8.24 10.90 23.19
N PRO A 36 7.80 9.66 22.86
CA PRO A 36 8.01 9.12 21.53
C PRO A 36 7.32 9.91 20.40
N LYS A 37 6.07 10.34 20.58
CA LYS A 37 5.37 11.19 19.60
C LYS A 37 6.13 12.50 19.38
N GLN A 38 6.52 13.15 20.48
CA GLN A 38 7.27 14.40 20.44
C GLN A 38 8.63 14.24 19.75
N ALA A 39 9.34 13.13 20.02
CA ALA A 39 10.63 12.83 19.42
C ALA A 39 10.54 12.64 17.90
N VAL A 40 9.54 11.88 17.42
CA VAL A 40 9.28 11.70 15.98
C VAL A 40 8.97 13.03 15.30
N VAL A 41 8.03 13.80 15.84
CA VAL A 41 7.62 15.10 15.25
C VAL A 41 8.79 16.08 15.26
N ALA A 42 9.53 16.18 16.36
CA ALA A 42 10.69 17.06 16.46
C ALA A 42 11.80 16.65 15.47
N PHE A 43 12.03 15.35 15.29
CA PHE A 43 13.00 14.85 14.32
C PHE A 43 12.62 15.23 12.89
N VAL A 44 11.38 14.93 12.48
CA VAL A 44 10.88 15.25 11.13
C VAL A 44 10.98 16.75 10.87
N GLN A 45 10.50 17.59 11.80
CA GLN A 45 10.61 19.05 11.69
C GLN A 45 12.07 19.53 11.60
N ASN A 46 13.00 18.92 12.34
CA ASN A 46 14.41 19.30 12.30
C ASN A 46 15.05 19.04 10.93
N VAL A 47 14.69 17.91 10.29
CA VAL A 47 15.28 17.51 9.00
C VAL A 47 14.56 18.06 7.78
N THR A 48 13.32 18.56 7.92
CA THR A 48 12.55 19.09 6.79
C THR A 48 12.50 20.61 6.71
N GLN A 49 12.66 21.32 7.83
CA GLN A 49 12.57 22.79 7.86
C GLN A 49 13.83 23.45 7.29
N GLN A 50 13.66 24.22 6.21
CA GLN A 50 14.74 24.97 5.58
C GLN A 50 15.39 25.95 6.57
N GLY A 51 16.72 26.07 6.50
CA GLY A 51 17.50 26.96 7.35
C GLY A 51 17.85 26.40 8.74
N LYS A 52 17.32 25.24 9.14
CA LYS A 52 17.80 24.53 10.33
C LYS A 52 19.11 23.81 10.05
N ALA A 53 19.98 23.73 11.06
CA ALA A 53 21.24 22.99 10.98
C ALA A 53 21.04 21.50 10.67
N GLY A 54 19.88 20.94 11.04
CA GLY A 54 19.52 19.55 10.77
C GLY A 54 18.90 19.30 9.40
N PHE A 55 18.70 20.31 8.55
CA PHE A 55 18.01 20.16 7.26
C PHE A 55 18.66 19.10 6.37
N VAL A 56 17.84 18.22 5.80
CA VAL A 56 18.24 17.15 4.88
C VAL A 56 17.52 17.35 3.53
N PRO A 57 18.23 17.32 2.39
CA PRO A 57 17.63 17.38 1.06
C PRO A 57 16.60 16.27 0.84
N VAL A 58 15.53 16.56 0.09
CA VAL A 58 14.44 15.61 -0.20
C VAL A 58 14.95 14.27 -0.76
N SER A 59 15.99 14.30 -1.61
CA SER A 59 16.60 13.08 -2.19
C SER A 59 17.19 12.12 -1.16
N ASP A 60 17.50 12.61 0.04
CA ASP A 60 18.20 11.89 1.10
C ASP A 60 17.27 11.50 2.25
N ARG A 61 15.98 11.86 2.17
CA ARG A 61 14.96 11.54 3.18
C ARG A 61 14.44 10.12 3.00
N ILE A 62 15.26 9.14 3.36
CA ILE A 62 14.89 7.72 3.31
C ILE A 62 14.45 7.26 4.70
N ALA A 63 13.26 6.67 4.80
CA ALA A 63 12.78 5.98 5.98
C ALA A 63 12.59 4.49 5.68
N VAL A 64 13.02 3.62 6.59
CA VAL A 64 12.87 2.16 6.46
C VAL A 64 12.09 1.60 7.65
N PHE A 65 11.20 0.64 7.36
CA PHE A 65 10.33 0.00 8.34
C PHE A 65 10.42 -1.51 8.18
N ASP A 66 10.53 -2.25 9.28
CA ASP A 66 10.12 -3.65 9.26
C ASP A 66 8.60 -3.77 9.03
N ASN A 67 8.09 -4.96 8.69
CA ASN A 67 6.66 -5.22 8.53
C ASN A 67 6.08 -6.00 9.72
N ASP A 68 6.52 -7.24 9.92
CA ASP A 68 5.99 -8.14 10.96
C ASP A 68 6.28 -7.58 12.35
N GLY A 69 5.24 -7.38 13.17
CA GLY A 69 5.38 -6.77 14.49
C GLY A 69 5.68 -5.27 14.47
N THR A 70 5.87 -4.65 13.31
CA THR A 70 6.17 -3.21 13.19
C THR A 70 5.06 -2.43 12.50
N LEU A 71 4.51 -2.93 11.39
CA LEU A 71 3.37 -2.34 10.66
C LEU A 71 2.07 -3.13 10.88
N TRP A 72 2.17 -4.43 11.16
CA TRP A 72 1.05 -5.29 11.51
C TRP A 72 1.39 -6.30 12.62
N ALA A 73 0.37 -7.01 13.11
CA ALA A 73 0.54 -8.08 14.09
C ALA A 73 1.36 -9.26 13.54
N GLU A 74 2.08 -9.95 14.43
CA GLU A 74 2.88 -11.14 14.09
C GLU A 74 2.61 -12.33 15.03
N GLN A 75 1.75 -12.16 16.04
CA GLN A 75 1.37 -13.24 16.94
C GLN A 75 0.14 -14.00 16.39
N PRO A 76 0.01 -15.31 16.67
CA PRO A 76 0.96 -16.19 17.36
C PRO A 76 2.13 -16.68 16.48
N MET A 77 2.13 -16.31 15.20
CA MET A 77 3.17 -16.63 14.21
C MET A 77 3.09 -15.63 13.07
N TYR A 78 4.20 -15.44 12.35
CA TYR A 78 4.25 -14.62 11.15
C TYR A 78 3.14 -14.99 10.16
N PHE A 79 2.45 -13.99 9.61
CA PHE A 79 1.29 -14.24 8.73
C PHE A 79 1.69 -14.95 7.44
N GLN A 80 2.92 -14.75 6.94
CA GLN A 80 3.43 -15.56 5.82
C GLN A 80 3.55 -17.04 6.19
N ALA A 81 3.89 -17.38 7.44
CA ALA A 81 3.90 -18.78 7.88
C ALA A 81 2.48 -19.36 7.86
N MET A 82 1.46 -18.58 8.26
CA MET A 82 0.05 -19.01 8.13
C MET A 82 -0.32 -19.28 6.66
N PHE A 83 0.07 -18.40 5.74
CA PHE A 83 -0.13 -18.61 4.29
C PHE A 83 0.49 -19.92 3.82
N VAL A 84 1.74 -20.20 4.21
CA VAL A 84 2.43 -21.45 3.84
C VAL A 84 1.70 -22.67 4.40
N LEU A 85 1.25 -22.63 5.67
CA LEU A 85 0.50 -23.73 6.28
C LEU A 85 -0.83 -24.00 5.57
N ASP A 86 -1.56 -22.95 5.18
CA ASP A 86 -2.81 -23.08 4.45
C ASP A 86 -2.58 -23.59 3.02
N ARG A 87 -1.51 -23.13 2.35
CA ARG A 87 -1.09 -23.65 1.05
C ARG A 87 -0.75 -25.13 1.11
N ILE A 88 0.00 -25.58 2.13
CA ILE A 88 0.28 -27.02 2.33
C ILE A 88 -1.02 -27.81 2.41
N ARG A 89 -1.98 -27.38 3.23
CA ARG A 89 -3.26 -28.07 3.38
C ARG A 89 -4.06 -28.11 2.08
N LEU A 90 -4.06 -27.01 1.34
CA LEU A 90 -4.81 -26.87 0.09
C LEU A 90 -4.29 -27.83 -0.99
N ILE A 91 -2.97 -27.93 -1.16
CA ILE A 91 -2.37 -28.75 -2.23
C ILE A 91 -1.95 -30.15 -1.77
N ALA A 92 -2.07 -30.49 -0.48
CA ALA A 92 -1.78 -31.82 0.05
C ALA A 92 -2.44 -32.99 -0.72
N PRO A 93 -3.66 -32.88 -1.28
CA PRO A 93 -4.24 -33.94 -2.12
C PRO A 93 -3.40 -34.29 -3.36
N GLU A 94 -2.60 -33.35 -3.86
CA GLU A 94 -1.68 -33.52 -5.00
C GLU A 94 -0.31 -34.08 -4.57
N HIS A 95 -0.04 -34.13 -3.25
CA HIS A 95 1.24 -34.54 -2.65
C HIS A 95 1.04 -35.65 -1.61
N PRO A 96 0.71 -36.90 -2.02
CA PRO A 96 0.44 -38.00 -1.08
C PRO A 96 1.62 -38.32 -0.15
N GLN A 97 2.86 -38.06 -0.56
CA GLN A 97 4.06 -38.24 0.26
C GLN A 97 4.07 -37.36 1.54
N TRP A 98 3.38 -36.21 1.52
CA TRP A 98 3.32 -35.30 2.67
C TRP A 98 2.56 -35.85 3.87
N GLN A 99 1.85 -36.97 3.73
CA GLN A 99 1.22 -37.66 4.86
C GLN A 99 2.27 -38.22 5.85
N THR A 100 3.47 -38.50 5.36
CA THR A 100 4.57 -39.11 6.13
C THR A 100 5.86 -38.30 6.13
N GLU A 101 6.07 -37.42 5.15
CA GLU A 101 7.27 -36.60 5.04
C GLU A 101 7.21 -35.37 5.95
N GLU A 102 8.23 -35.17 6.79
CA GLU A 102 8.36 -33.98 7.62
C GLU A 102 9.02 -32.82 6.83
N PRO A 103 8.66 -31.55 7.08
CA PRO A 103 7.73 -31.08 8.12
C PRO A 103 6.23 -31.12 7.73
N PHE A 104 5.89 -31.53 6.51
CA PHE A 104 4.53 -31.47 5.97
C PHE A 104 3.54 -32.35 6.77
N ALA A 105 3.97 -33.54 7.17
CA ALA A 105 3.16 -34.46 7.95
C ALA A 105 2.74 -33.84 9.29
N SER A 106 3.64 -33.13 9.97
CA SER A 106 3.32 -32.39 11.19
C SER A 106 2.34 -31.25 10.94
N VAL A 107 2.47 -30.52 9.82
CA VAL A 107 1.51 -29.48 9.43
C VAL A 107 0.10 -30.05 9.26
N LEU A 108 -0.02 -31.17 8.54
CA LEU A 108 -1.30 -31.83 8.27
C LEU A 108 -1.94 -32.42 9.53
N LYS A 109 -1.13 -32.85 10.51
CA LYS A 109 -1.59 -33.31 11.83
C LYS A 109 -1.91 -32.18 12.81
N GLY A 110 -1.60 -30.93 12.47
CA GLY A 110 -1.76 -29.78 13.35
C GLY A 110 -0.68 -29.64 14.44
N ASP A 111 0.43 -30.40 14.35
CA ASP A 111 1.55 -30.32 15.29
C ASP A 111 2.53 -29.22 14.85
N MET A 112 2.20 -27.97 15.18
CA MET A 112 3.04 -26.82 14.82
C MET A 112 4.42 -26.88 15.49
N LYS A 113 4.53 -27.47 16.69
CA LYS A 113 5.81 -27.58 17.38
C LYS A 113 6.75 -28.50 16.60
N ALA A 114 6.25 -29.65 16.13
CA ALA A 114 7.03 -30.56 15.30
C ALA A 114 7.31 -29.97 13.91
N ALA A 115 6.31 -29.33 13.28
CA ALA A 115 6.45 -28.73 11.95
C ALA A 115 7.57 -27.67 11.90
N PHE A 116 7.72 -26.88 12.96
CA PHE A 116 8.75 -25.83 13.06
C PHE A 116 9.99 -26.26 13.86
N ALA A 117 10.13 -27.54 14.22
CA ALA A 117 11.28 -28.02 15.00
C ALA A 117 12.63 -27.83 14.28
N GLY A 118 12.62 -27.86 12.94
CA GLY A 118 13.79 -27.56 12.10
C GLY A 118 14.09 -26.06 11.94
N GLY A 119 13.34 -25.18 12.60
CA GLY A 119 13.52 -23.73 12.54
C GLY A 119 13.43 -23.18 11.12
N GLU A 120 14.36 -22.29 10.77
CA GLU A 120 14.41 -21.62 9.46
C GLU A 120 14.51 -22.63 8.29
N HIS A 121 15.20 -23.76 8.46
CA HIS A 121 15.31 -24.77 7.41
C HIS A 121 13.96 -25.41 7.08
N ALA A 122 13.16 -25.74 8.11
CA ALA A 122 11.83 -26.29 7.91
C ALA A 122 10.90 -25.27 7.22
N LEU A 123 10.96 -23.99 7.63
CA LEU A 123 10.19 -22.92 6.99
C LEU A 123 10.59 -22.74 5.52
N LEU A 124 11.89 -22.73 5.21
CA LEU A 124 12.40 -22.64 3.83
C LEU A 124 11.96 -23.83 2.98
N GLN A 125 12.02 -25.06 3.51
CA GLN A 125 11.55 -26.26 2.81
C GLN A 125 10.05 -26.15 2.48
N MET A 126 9.22 -25.72 3.44
CA MET A 126 7.78 -25.53 3.23
C MET A 126 7.47 -24.41 2.22
N LEU A 127 8.17 -23.28 2.29
CA LEU A 127 8.07 -22.19 1.30
C LEU A 127 8.39 -22.70 -0.10
N MET A 128 9.54 -23.36 -0.28
CA MET A 128 9.94 -23.87 -1.59
C MET A 128 8.93 -24.87 -2.16
N ALA A 129 8.45 -25.80 -1.34
CA ALA A 129 7.55 -26.84 -1.79
C ALA A 129 6.15 -26.35 -2.17
N THR A 130 5.69 -25.21 -1.64
CA THR A 130 4.31 -24.73 -1.83
C THR A 130 4.08 -23.85 -3.06
N HIS A 131 5.14 -23.23 -3.59
CA HIS A 131 5.01 -22.22 -4.64
C HIS A 131 6.28 -22.01 -5.48
N ALA A 132 7.27 -22.91 -5.46
CA ALA A 132 8.32 -22.90 -6.48
C ALA A 132 7.75 -23.42 -7.82
N GLY A 133 8.27 -22.91 -8.93
CA GLY A 133 7.85 -23.28 -10.28
C GLY A 133 6.70 -22.45 -10.86
N THR A 134 5.97 -21.70 -10.02
CA THR A 134 4.94 -20.75 -10.47
C THR A 134 5.59 -19.51 -11.09
N THR A 135 4.82 -18.76 -11.88
CA THR A 135 5.22 -17.40 -12.26
C THR A 135 5.05 -16.44 -11.09
N THR A 136 5.60 -15.23 -11.22
CA THR A 136 5.38 -14.13 -10.29
C THR A 136 3.90 -13.73 -10.21
N GLU A 137 3.21 -13.71 -11.35
CA GLU A 137 1.80 -13.32 -11.45
C GLU A 137 0.88 -14.39 -10.84
N GLU A 138 1.16 -15.67 -11.09
CA GLU A 138 0.43 -16.78 -10.45
C GLU A 138 0.58 -16.72 -8.92
N PHE A 139 1.79 -16.45 -8.43
CA PHE A 139 2.03 -16.34 -7.00
C PHE A 139 1.36 -15.11 -6.37
N GLU A 140 1.43 -13.96 -7.05
CA GLU A 140 0.73 -12.74 -6.65
C GLU A 140 -0.77 -13.00 -6.49
N GLN A 141 -1.40 -13.65 -7.46
CA GLN A 141 -2.81 -13.99 -7.40
C GLN A 141 -3.14 -14.91 -6.21
N MET A 142 -2.31 -15.93 -5.94
CA MET A 142 -2.49 -16.79 -4.76
C MET A 142 -2.44 -16.01 -3.44
N VAL A 143 -1.54 -15.03 -3.34
CA VAL A 143 -1.41 -14.18 -2.15
C VAL A 143 -2.62 -13.24 -2.02
N LEU A 144 -3.06 -12.64 -3.13
CA LEU A 144 -4.24 -11.76 -3.14
C LEU A 144 -5.50 -12.51 -2.70
N GLU A 145 -5.74 -13.70 -3.25
CA GLU A 145 -6.89 -14.55 -2.88
C GLU A 145 -6.85 -14.95 -1.40
N TRP A 146 -5.68 -15.35 -0.91
CA TRP A 146 -5.54 -15.72 0.49
C TRP A 146 -5.75 -14.52 1.42
N THR A 147 -5.15 -13.36 1.13
CA THR A 147 -5.28 -12.17 1.99
C THR A 147 -6.70 -11.63 2.10
N GLN A 148 -7.57 -11.88 1.12
CA GLN A 148 -8.99 -11.51 1.18
C GLN A 148 -9.79 -12.32 2.20
N GLN A 149 -9.35 -13.54 2.52
CA GLN A 149 -10.13 -14.47 3.34
C GLN A 149 -9.43 -14.86 4.64
N ALA A 150 -8.10 -14.71 4.69
CA ALA A 150 -7.29 -15.14 5.81
C ALA A 150 -7.64 -14.35 7.06
N ARG A 151 -8.05 -15.09 8.10
CA ARG A 151 -8.44 -14.54 9.39
C ARG A 151 -7.52 -15.02 10.47
N HIS A 152 -7.20 -14.11 11.37
CA HIS A 152 -6.40 -14.42 12.53
C HIS A 152 -7.17 -15.36 13.48
N PRO A 153 -6.58 -16.50 13.91
CA PRO A 153 -7.31 -17.58 14.57
C PRO A 153 -7.90 -17.19 15.94
N LYS A 154 -7.31 -16.23 16.65
CA LYS A 154 -7.79 -15.79 17.98
C LYS A 154 -8.79 -14.63 17.90
N THR A 155 -8.63 -13.74 16.93
CA THR A 155 -9.36 -12.46 16.87
C THR A 155 -10.47 -12.47 15.82
N GLY A 156 -10.42 -13.38 14.84
CA GLY A 156 -11.36 -13.46 13.72
C GLY A 156 -11.26 -12.32 12.70
N LYS A 157 -10.36 -11.35 12.92
CA LYS A 157 -10.11 -10.23 12.01
C LYS A 157 -9.38 -10.71 10.76
N LEU A 158 -9.62 -10.05 9.62
CA LEU A 158 -8.76 -10.23 8.46
C LEU A 158 -7.33 -9.83 8.82
N LEU A 159 -6.35 -10.58 8.33
CA LEU A 159 -4.95 -10.32 8.63
C LEU A 159 -4.52 -8.91 8.16
N THR A 160 -5.02 -8.45 7.01
CA THR A 160 -4.77 -7.10 6.50
C THR A 160 -5.45 -5.98 7.29
N ASP A 161 -6.40 -6.31 8.18
CA ASP A 161 -7.02 -5.35 9.10
C ASP A 161 -6.29 -5.29 10.45
N MET A 162 -5.34 -6.21 10.68
CA MET A 162 -4.50 -6.24 11.88
C MET A 162 -3.21 -5.42 11.70
N VAL A 163 -3.34 -4.29 11.01
CA VAL A 163 -2.31 -3.26 10.86
C VAL A 163 -2.39 -2.24 11.99
N TYR A 164 -1.30 -1.54 12.28
CA TYR A 164 -1.28 -0.56 13.36
C TYR A 164 -1.67 0.83 12.86
N GLN A 165 -2.82 1.32 13.30
CA GLN A 165 -3.32 2.66 12.97
C GLN A 165 -2.29 3.77 13.26
N PRO A 166 -1.60 3.79 14.42
CA PRO A 166 -0.55 4.78 14.69
C PRO A 166 0.60 4.73 13.68
N MET A 167 0.93 3.55 13.15
CA MET A 167 1.97 3.43 12.13
C MET A 167 1.49 3.88 10.76
N LEU A 168 0.22 3.65 10.38
CA LEU A 168 -0.36 4.23 9.16
C LEU A 168 -0.25 5.76 9.16
N GLU A 169 -0.53 6.39 10.30
CA GLU A 169 -0.37 7.84 10.50
C GLU A 169 1.10 8.27 10.35
N LEU A 170 2.05 7.52 10.92
CA LEU A 170 3.47 7.80 10.78
C LEU A 170 3.95 7.70 9.33
N LEU A 171 3.53 6.65 8.61
CA LEU A 171 3.85 6.50 7.19
C LEU A 171 3.34 7.69 6.38
N GLN A 172 2.09 8.12 6.64
CA GLN A 172 1.51 9.28 5.96
C GLN A 172 2.24 10.57 6.30
N TYR A 173 2.50 10.82 7.59
CA TYR A 173 3.22 12.00 8.05
C TYR A 173 4.61 12.12 7.42
N LEU A 174 5.33 11.00 7.27
CA LEU A 174 6.62 10.97 6.59
C LEU A 174 6.50 11.29 5.10
N ARG A 175 5.50 10.73 4.40
CA ARG A 175 5.25 11.04 2.97
C ARG A 175 4.86 12.51 2.76
N ASP A 176 4.01 13.07 3.61
CA ASP A 176 3.63 14.50 3.58
C ASP A 176 4.86 15.42 3.77
N ASN A 177 5.91 14.89 4.41
CA ASN A 177 7.21 15.55 4.62
C ASN A 177 8.29 15.13 3.59
N LEU A 178 7.86 14.54 2.47
CA LEU A 178 8.68 14.15 1.33
C LEU A 178 9.76 13.12 1.66
N PHE A 179 9.49 12.21 2.60
CA PHE A 179 10.28 11.00 2.76
C PHE A 179 9.89 9.96 1.72
N LYS A 180 10.89 9.20 1.25
CA LYS A 180 10.66 7.91 0.59
C LYS A 180 10.63 6.84 1.66
N VAL A 181 9.57 6.04 1.68
CA VAL A 181 9.26 5.11 2.77
C VAL A 181 9.33 3.69 2.25
N TYR A 182 10.26 2.90 2.79
CA TYR A 182 10.52 1.53 2.36
C TYR A 182 10.16 0.52 3.43
N ILE A 183 9.70 -0.66 3.01
CA ILE A 183 9.66 -1.86 3.84
C ILE A 183 11.00 -2.59 3.70
N VAL A 184 11.54 -3.11 4.80
CA VAL A 184 12.75 -3.94 4.90
C VAL A 184 12.48 -5.07 5.89
N SER A 185 12.03 -6.22 5.40
CA SER A 185 11.46 -7.31 6.21
C SER A 185 12.06 -8.67 5.90
N GLY A 186 12.24 -9.49 6.94
CA GLY A 186 12.63 -10.90 6.77
C GLY A 186 11.59 -11.73 6.01
N GLY A 187 10.34 -11.25 5.91
CA GLY A 187 9.29 -11.85 5.11
C GLY A 187 9.56 -11.83 3.61
N GLY A 188 8.87 -12.68 2.88
CA GLY A 188 9.02 -12.80 1.43
C GLY A 188 8.58 -11.53 0.70
N ILE A 189 9.47 -10.98 -0.14
CA ILE A 189 9.19 -9.75 -0.91
C ILE A 189 7.92 -9.88 -1.76
N GLU A 190 7.75 -10.99 -2.46
CA GLU A 190 6.58 -11.26 -3.30
C GLU A 190 5.33 -11.66 -2.51
N PHE A 191 5.47 -11.96 -1.21
CA PHE A 191 4.31 -12.13 -0.34
C PHE A 191 3.75 -10.77 0.10
N MET A 192 4.60 -9.75 0.25
CA MET A 192 4.20 -8.42 0.69
C MET A 192 3.69 -7.53 -0.46
N ARG A 193 4.43 -7.47 -1.57
CA ARG A 193 4.14 -6.62 -2.73
C ARG A 193 2.68 -6.58 -3.20
N PRO A 194 1.93 -7.71 -3.24
CA PRO A 194 0.57 -7.70 -3.76
C PRO A 194 -0.41 -6.81 -2.99
N TRP A 195 -0.16 -6.51 -1.71
CA TRP A 195 -1.14 -5.85 -0.85
C TRP A 195 -0.61 -4.62 -0.10
N THR A 196 0.71 -4.44 0.04
CA THR A 196 1.29 -3.34 0.83
C THR A 196 0.96 -1.95 0.28
N GLU A 197 0.80 -1.79 -1.04
CA GLU A 197 0.46 -0.48 -1.60
C GLU A 197 -0.95 -0.05 -1.17
N ARG A 198 -1.93 -0.96 -1.31
CA ARG A 198 -3.31 -0.71 -0.89
C ARG A 198 -3.43 -0.45 0.60
N VAL A 199 -2.66 -1.15 1.42
CA VAL A 199 -2.80 -1.15 2.88
C VAL A 199 -1.93 -0.08 3.55
N TYR A 200 -0.70 0.13 3.09
CA TYR A 200 0.28 1.05 3.68
C TYR A 200 0.58 2.28 2.83
N GLY A 201 0.19 2.30 1.55
CA GLY A 201 0.63 3.30 0.59
C GLY A 201 2.11 3.16 0.23
N ILE A 202 2.65 1.93 0.26
CA ILE A 202 4.05 1.63 -0.10
C ILE A 202 4.05 0.77 -1.37
N PRO A 203 4.50 1.31 -2.51
CA PRO A 203 4.43 0.63 -3.80
C PRO A 203 5.47 -0.51 -3.90
N PRO A 204 5.32 -1.46 -4.83
CA PRO A 204 6.15 -2.67 -4.89
C PRO A 204 7.67 -2.44 -5.00
N GLU A 205 8.09 -1.36 -5.65
CA GLU A 205 9.50 -0.97 -5.79
C GLU A 205 10.10 -0.38 -4.50
N GLN A 206 9.28 -0.10 -3.49
CA GLN A 206 9.69 0.33 -2.14
C GLN A 206 9.55 -0.80 -1.11
N VAL A 207 9.28 -2.03 -1.56
CA VAL A 207 9.26 -3.22 -0.71
C VAL A 207 10.56 -4.00 -0.91
N ILE A 208 11.30 -4.22 0.18
CA ILE A 208 12.49 -5.05 0.25
C ILE A 208 12.20 -6.18 1.23
N GLY A 209 12.54 -7.40 0.83
CA GLY A 209 12.42 -8.55 1.71
C GLY A 209 13.17 -9.77 1.20
N SER A 210 13.04 -10.87 1.92
CA SER A 210 13.64 -12.16 1.54
C SER A 210 13.12 -12.61 0.18
N SER A 211 13.98 -13.23 -0.62
CA SER A 211 13.67 -13.62 -2.00
C SER A 211 14.25 -14.97 -2.38
N ILE A 212 13.58 -15.63 -3.32
CA ILE A 212 14.09 -16.76 -4.08
C ILE A 212 14.56 -16.28 -5.45
N LYS A 213 15.40 -17.06 -6.12
CA LYS A 213 15.84 -16.73 -7.47
C LYS A 213 14.66 -16.77 -8.44
N THR A 214 14.74 -15.91 -9.45
CA THR A 214 13.78 -15.89 -10.55
C THR A 214 14.48 -16.07 -11.88
N ARG A 215 13.74 -16.56 -12.88
CA ARG A 215 14.25 -16.78 -14.23
C ARG A 215 13.25 -16.31 -15.27
N PHE A 216 13.73 -15.59 -16.28
CA PHE A 216 12.95 -15.28 -17.46
C PHE A 216 12.77 -16.51 -18.34
N GLU A 217 11.54 -16.78 -18.75
CA GLU A 217 11.18 -17.88 -19.65
C GLU A 217 10.07 -17.44 -20.63
N ILE A 218 9.93 -18.16 -21.75
CA ILE A 218 8.76 -18.06 -22.62
C ILE A 218 7.88 -19.29 -22.34
N ARG A 219 6.66 -19.10 -21.83
CA ARG A 219 5.66 -20.16 -21.64
C ARG A 219 4.47 -19.89 -22.55
N ASP A 220 4.15 -20.86 -23.42
CA ASP A 220 3.05 -20.75 -24.40
C ASP A 220 3.10 -19.48 -25.26
N GLY A 221 4.31 -19.03 -25.60
CA GLY A 221 4.55 -17.80 -26.38
C GLY A 221 4.60 -16.51 -25.58
N ASN A 222 4.33 -16.54 -24.27
CA ASN A 222 4.31 -15.36 -23.40
C ASN A 222 5.60 -15.25 -22.55
N PRO A 223 6.21 -14.06 -22.44
CA PRO A 223 7.32 -13.81 -21.53
C PRO A 223 6.84 -13.80 -20.09
N VAL A 224 7.47 -14.61 -19.23
CA VAL A 224 7.12 -14.74 -17.81
C VAL A 224 8.38 -14.76 -16.94
N ILE A 225 8.21 -14.42 -15.66
CA ILE A 225 9.23 -14.57 -14.63
C ILE A 225 8.85 -15.75 -13.74
N VAL A 226 9.67 -16.80 -13.76
CA VAL A 226 9.43 -18.03 -13.01
C VAL A 226 10.21 -18.01 -11.70
N ARG A 227 9.54 -18.43 -10.62
CA ARG A 227 10.10 -18.57 -9.28
C ARG A 227 10.85 -19.90 -9.14
N LEU A 228 12.14 -19.86 -8.86
CA LEU A 228 12.97 -21.06 -8.73
C LEU A 228 12.99 -21.59 -7.28
N PRO A 229 13.13 -22.90 -7.05
CA PRO A 229 13.34 -23.49 -5.73
C PRO A 229 14.77 -23.26 -5.23
N GLU A 230 15.25 -22.01 -5.29
CA GLU A 230 16.59 -21.63 -4.83
C GLU A 230 16.52 -20.29 -4.10
N LEU A 231 17.15 -20.21 -2.92
CA LEU A 231 17.24 -18.97 -2.16
C LEU A 231 18.09 -17.94 -2.92
N ASN A 232 17.63 -16.69 -2.95
CA ASN A 232 18.39 -15.57 -3.49
C ASN A 232 18.97 -14.70 -2.37
N PHE A 233 18.14 -14.28 -1.43
CA PHE A 233 18.57 -13.40 -0.34
C PHE A 233 17.67 -13.54 0.91
N ILE A 234 18.25 -13.43 2.10
CA ILE A 234 17.53 -13.36 3.38
C ILE A 234 17.68 -11.95 3.94
N ASP A 235 16.57 -11.25 4.07
CA ASP A 235 16.51 -9.85 4.50
C ASP A 235 16.23 -9.70 6.01
N ASP A 236 17.06 -10.37 6.83
CA ASP A 236 16.96 -10.31 8.29
C ASP A 236 18.33 -10.07 8.94
N LYS A 237 18.35 -9.46 10.13
CA LYS A 237 19.57 -9.13 10.89
C LYS A 237 20.56 -8.33 10.03
N ALA A 238 21.76 -8.88 9.83
CA ALA A 238 22.79 -8.28 8.99
C ALA A 238 22.43 -8.24 7.49
N GLY A 239 21.42 -9.02 7.06
CA GLY A 239 20.83 -8.93 5.72
C GLY A 239 20.19 -7.57 5.45
N LYS A 240 19.45 -7.02 6.42
CA LYS A 240 18.75 -5.73 6.29
C LYS A 240 19.63 -4.57 5.81
N PRO A 241 20.76 -4.22 6.46
CA PRO A 241 21.62 -3.14 5.96
C PRO A 241 22.25 -3.45 4.59
N ALA A 242 22.53 -4.73 4.28
CA ALA A 242 23.04 -5.12 2.97
C ALA A 242 21.97 -4.94 1.88
N ALA A 243 20.73 -5.31 2.15
CA ALA A 243 19.60 -5.13 1.24
C ALA A 243 19.30 -3.64 1.01
N ILE A 244 19.30 -2.83 2.07
CA ILE A 244 19.13 -1.38 1.93
C ILE A 244 20.22 -0.79 1.04
N GLN A 245 21.49 -1.15 1.26
CA GLN A 245 22.59 -0.69 0.42
C GLN A 245 22.45 -1.16 -1.03
N HIS A 246 21.97 -2.39 -1.26
CA HIS A 246 21.79 -2.94 -2.61
C HIS A 246 20.63 -2.27 -3.37
N HIS A 247 19.46 -2.14 -2.76
CA HIS A 247 18.24 -1.68 -3.41
C HIS A 247 18.10 -0.15 -3.42
N ILE A 248 18.46 0.51 -2.31
CA ILE A 248 18.28 1.97 -2.16
C ILE A 248 19.57 2.71 -2.49
N GLY A 249 20.73 2.10 -2.19
CA GLY A 249 22.04 2.74 -2.38
C GLY A 249 22.29 3.93 -1.44
N ARG A 250 21.46 4.09 -0.41
CA ARG A 250 21.51 5.21 0.53
C ARG A 250 21.25 4.72 1.94
N ARG A 251 22.00 5.29 2.89
CA ARG A 251 21.77 5.05 4.31
C ARG A 251 20.49 5.79 4.75
N PRO A 252 19.56 5.11 5.46
CA PRO A 252 18.35 5.74 5.96
C PRO A 252 18.64 6.88 6.91
N LEU A 253 17.67 7.80 6.95
CA LEU A 253 17.60 8.87 7.93
C LEU A 253 16.82 8.44 9.17
N LEU A 254 15.82 7.56 8.96
CA LEU A 254 14.92 7.03 9.97
C LEU A 254 14.77 5.51 9.78
N ALA A 255 14.83 4.74 10.86
CA ALA A 255 14.57 3.31 10.87
C ALA A 255 13.58 2.94 11.99
N VAL A 256 12.60 2.09 11.66
CA VAL A 256 11.59 1.57 12.59
C VAL A 256 11.55 0.04 12.53
N GLY A 257 11.48 -0.60 13.69
CA GLY A 257 11.45 -2.04 13.84
C GLY A 257 10.86 -2.43 15.19
N ASN A 258 10.83 -3.72 15.51
CA ASN A 258 10.28 -4.21 16.77
C ASN A 258 11.07 -5.39 17.36
N SER A 259 12.10 -5.90 16.68
CA SER A 259 12.79 -7.12 17.08
C SER A 259 14.32 -7.03 17.02
N ASP A 260 15.00 -8.05 17.55
CA ASP A 260 16.45 -8.21 17.41
C ASP A 260 16.87 -8.45 15.94
N GLY A 261 15.94 -8.82 15.05
CA GLY A 261 16.16 -8.88 13.60
C GLY A 261 16.43 -7.50 12.99
N ASP A 262 15.98 -6.43 13.64
CA ASP A 262 16.18 -5.05 13.17
C ASP A 262 17.46 -4.41 13.68
N LEU A 263 18.17 -5.05 14.62
CA LEU A 263 19.25 -4.40 15.34
C LEU A 263 20.33 -3.84 14.41
N GLN A 264 20.77 -4.61 13.42
CA GLN A 264 21.80 -4.15 12.49
C GLN A 264 21.29 -3.06 11.53
N MET A 265 19.99 -3.08 11.18
CA MET A 265 19.36 -1.99 10.43
C MET A 265 19.39 -0.68 11.24
N MET A 266 19.08 -0.76 12.54
CA MET A 266 19.14 0.38 13.46
C MET A 266 20.57 0.88 13.66
N GLN A 267 21.50 -0.01 13.97
CA GLN A 267 22.93 0.31 14.16
C GLN A 267 23.52 0.99 12.92
N TRP A 268 23.23 0.45 11.74
CA TRP A 268 23.71 1.03 10.49
C TRP A 268 23.06 2.39 10.21
N THR A 269 21.76 2.55 10.43
CA THR A 269 21.09 3.86 10.31
C THR A 269 21.70 4.89 11.25
N ALA A 270 21.82 4.56 12.54
CA ALA A 270 22.34 5.44 13.59
C ALA A 270 23.80 5.87 13.37
N ALA A 271 24.62 5.05 12.70
CA ALA A 271 26.01 5.37 12.40
C ALA A 271 26.20 6.35 11.24
N GLY A 272 25.12 6.84 10.61
CA GLY A 272 25.19 7.87 9.57
C GLY A 272 25.54 9.25 10.11
N SER A 273 26.10 10.12 9.26
CA SER A 273 26.41 11.51 9.61
C SER A 273 25.17 12.41 9.64
N GLY A 274 25.12 13.35 10.58
CA GLY A 274 23.97 14.25 10.76
C GLY A 274 22.84 13.61 11.59
N PRO A 275 21.64 14.22 11.63
CA PRO A 275 20.53 13.71 12.44
C PRO A 275 20.12 12.31 12.03
N ARG A 276 19.93 11.38 12.98
CA ARG A 276 19.40 10.03 12.73
C ARG A 276 18.34 9.68 13.75
N PHE A 277 17.37 8.87 13.34
CA PHE A 277 16.28 8.44 14.20
C PHE A 277 16.08 6.93 14.13
N CYS A 278 16.06 6.29 15.30
CA CYS A 278 15.77 4.88 15.46
C CYS A 278 14.62 4.74 16.43
N LEU A 279 13.62 3.93 16.06
CA LEU A 279 12.44 3.66 16.86
C LEU A 279 12.18 2.16 16.95
N TYR A 280 12.05 1.66 18.17
CA TYR A 280 11.51 0.33 18.43
C TYR A 280 10.05 0.42 18.89
N LEU A 281 9.18 -0.38 18.28
CA LEU A 281 7.86 -0.69 18.82
C LEU A 281 8.00 -1.82 19.85
N HIS A 282 7.62 -1.54 21.11
CA HIS A 282 7.60 -2.51 22.18
C HIS A 282 6.16 -2.94 22.45
N HIS A 283 5.88 -4.23 22.19
CA HIS A 283 4.58 -4.86 22.40
C HIS A 283 4.34 -5.07 23.89
N THR A 284 3.71 -4.08 24.53
CA THR A 284 3.47 -4.03 25.99
C THR A 284 2.00 -4.21 26.36
N ASP A 285 1.11 -4.40 25.39
CA ASP A 285 -0.34 -4.33 25.57
C ASP A 285 -1.06 -5.68 25.40
N ALA A 286 -1.04 -6.49 26.46
CA ALA A 286 -1.75 -7.77 26.48
C ALA A 286 -3.29 -7.67 26.40
N GLN A 287 -3.88 -6.48 26.48
CA GLN A 287 -5.33 -6.29 26.44
C GLN A 287 -5.83 -5.99 25.03
N ARG A 288 -5.15 -5.09 24.30
CA ARG A 288 -5.54 -4.66 22.95
C ARG A 288 -4.84 -5.42 21.83
N GLU A 289 -3.67 -5.98 22.11
CA GLU A 289 -2.81 -6.75 21.21
C GLU A 289 -2.25 -7.95 22.01
N TRP A 290 -0.95 -7.98 22.25
CA TRP A 290 -0.18 -8.94 22.99
C TRP A 290 0.92 -8.20 23.79
N ALA A 291 1.51 -8.89 24.76
CA ALA A 291 2.68 -8.39 25.47
C ALA A 291 3.81 -9.40 25.35
N TYR A 292 4.89 -9.03 24.68
CA TYR A 292 6.02 -9.91 24.40
C TYR A 292 7.29 -9.13 24.05
N ASP A 293 8.44 -9.70 24.43
CA ASP A 293 9.77 -9.15 24.13
C ASP A 293 10.87 -10.23 24.17
N ARG A 294 11.62 -10.34 25.27
CA ARG A 294 12.86 -11.11 25.42
C ARG A 294 12.66 -12.61 25.32
N ASN A 295 11.51 -13.08 25.80
CA ASN A 295 11.18 -14.51 25.86
C ASN A 295 10.33 -14.97 24.68
N SER A 296 10.01 -14.08 23.73
CA SER A 296 9.20 -14.45 22.59
C SER A 296 9.97 -15.37 21.62
N HIS A 297 9.23 -16.26 20.97
CA HIS A 297 9.75 -17.08 19.86
C HIS A 297 9.51 -16.41 18.50
N VAL A 298 8.60 -15.44 18.46
CA VAL A 298 8.20 -14.65 17.28
C VAL A 298 8.39 -13.18 17.64
N GLY A 299 9.15 -12.43 16.85
CA GLY A 299 9.40 -11.01 17.13
C GLY A 299 10.16 -10.75 18.42
N ARG A 300 11.15 -11.59 18.74
CA ARG A 300 11.94 -11.43 19.98
C ARG A 300 12.65 -10.08 20.00
N LEU A 301 12.45 -9.32 21.08
CA LEU A 301 13.14 -8.05 21.33
C LEU A 301 13.91 -8.12 22.65
N ASP A 302 15.22 -8.29 22.58
CA ASP A 302 16.09 -8.48 23.75
C ASP A 302 17.33 -7.59 23.67
N LYS A 303 18.19 -7.87 22.70
CA LYS A 303 19.41 -7.09 22.47
C LYS A 303 19.09 -5.71 21.92
N GLY A 304 18.11 -5.63 21.01
CA GLY A 304 17.63 -4.36 20.45
C GLY A 304 17.11 -3.42 21.53
N LEU A 305 16.29 -3.92 22.46
CA LEU A 305 15.80 -3.11 23.58
C LEU A 305 16.92 -2.67 24.53
N THR A 306 17.88 -3.56 24.81
CA THR A 306 19.05 -3.23 25.63
C THR A 306 19.89 -2.11 24.99
N GLU A 307 20.13 -2.19 23.69
CA GLU A 307 20.90 -1.18 22.96
C GLU A 307 20.12 0.13 22.81
N ALA A 308 18.81 0.07 22.57
CA ALA A 308 17.96 1.25 22.49
C ALA A 308 18.05 2.10 23.76
N VAL A 309 17.96 1.46 24.93
CA VAL A 309 18.15 2.14 26.22
C VAL A 309 19.57 2.72 26.34
N ALA A 310 20.59 1.95 25.99
CA ALA A 310 21.99 2.39 26.09
C ALA A 310 22.35 3.55 25.14
N LYS A 311 21.70 3.63 23.97
CA LYS A 311 21.96 4.63 22.92
C LYS A 311 20.95 5.77 22.91
N GLY A 312 19.91 5.72 23.75
CA GLY A 312 18.82 6.69 23.74
C GLY A 312 17.98 6.64 22.46
N TRP A 313 17.84 5.47 21.84
CA TRP A 313 16.88 5.30 20.74
C TRP A 313 15.45 5.32 21.29
N THR A 314 14.52 5.75 20.46
CA THR A 314 13.12 5.86 20.86
C THR A 314 12.53 4.47 21.03
N VAL A 315 11.84 4.24 22.14
CA VAL A 315 11.06 3.01 22.38
C VAL A 315 9.63 3.41 22.64
N VAL A 316 8.71 2.83 21.88
CA VAL A 316 7.27 3.06 21.97
C VAL A 316 6.65 1.93 22.77
N SER A 317 6.06 2.23 23.91
CA SER A 317 5.19 1.30 24.64
C SER A 317 3.82 1.31 23.96
N MET A 318 3.45 0.23 23.26
CA MET A 318 2.13 0.14 22.62
C MET A 318 1.00 0.48 23.60
N LYS A 319 1.12 0.03 24.85
CA LYS A 319 0.14 0.26 25.90
C LYS A 319 -0.03 1.74 26.25
N ASP A 320 1.07 2.46 26.44
CA ASP A 320 1.06 3.80 27.04
C ASP A 320 1.08 4.91 25.98
N ASP A 321 1.71 4.66 24.83
CA ASP A 321 1.93 5.68 23.79
C ASP A 321 0.86 5.67 22.70
N TRP A 322 0.05 4.62 22.58
CA TRP A 322 -1.00 4.54 21.57
C TRP A 322 -2.41 4.60 22.18
N ARG A 323 -3.27 5.43 21.58
CA ARG A 323 -4.70 5.53 21.90
C ARG A 323 -5.51 4.39 21.32
N THR A 324 -5.22 4.03 20.08
CA THR A 324 -5.77 2.86 19.40
C THR A 324 -4.64 2.04 18.80
N VAL A 325 -4.84 0.73 18.70
CA VAL A 325 -3.90 -0.19 18.04
C VAL A 325 -4.35 -0.40 16.60
N TRP A 326 -5.58 -0.85 16.42
CA TRP A 326 -6.17 -1.17 15.12
C TRP A 326 -6.89 0.05 14.53
N PRO A 327 -7.01 0.15 13.20
CA PRO A 327 -7.97 1.04 12.58
C PRO A 327 -9.38 0.72 13.09
N GLU A 328 -10.24 1.73 13.17
CA GLU A 328 -11.67 1.46 13.36
C GLU A 328 -12.13 0.57 12.21
N ALA A 329 -12.94 -0.44 12.52
CA ALA A 329 -13.58 -1.23 11.49
C ALA A 329 -14.39 -0.26 10.64
N SER A 330 -14.00 -0.06 9.38
CA SER A 330 -14.89 0.57 8.44
C SER A 330 -16.19 -0.22 8.47
N ALA A 331 -17.32 0.44 8.69
CA ALA A 331 -18.65 -0.18 8.62
C ALA A 331 -19.01 -0.69 7.20
N GLU A 332 -18.02 -0.76 6.31
CA GLU A 332 -18.10 -1.45 5.04
C GLU A 332 -17.15 -2.65 5.08
N PRO A 333 -17.64 -3.87 4.80
CA PRO A 333 -16.78 -5.03 4.70
C PRO A 333 -15.70 -4.76 3.65
N ALA A 334 -14.47 -5.12 3.99
CA ALA A 334 -13.37 -5.31 3.05
C ALA A 334 -13.68 -6.54 2.17
N ASP A 335 -14.71 -6.40 1.33
CA ASP A 335 -15.07 -7.31 0.25
C ASP A 335 -15.64 -6.45 -0.88
N THR A 336 -14.74 -5.88 -1.66
CA THR A 336 -14.70 -5.99 -3.11
C THR A 336 -13.34 -5.47 -3.53
N VAL A 337 -12.61 -6.23 -4.35
CA VAL A 337 -11.69 -5.61 -5.30
C VAL A 337 -12.51 -4.52 -5.97
N LYS A 338 -12.29 -3.24 -5.64
CA LYS A 338 -12.87 -2.17 -6.46
C LYS A 338 -12.27 -2.40 -7.84
N PRO A 339 -13.06 -2.76 -8.86
CA PRO A 339 -12.48 -2.90 -10.19
C PRO A 339 -11.82 -1.56 -10.51
N SER A 340 -10.54 -1.59 -10.89
CA SER A 340 -9.90 -0.36 -11.32
C SER A 340 -10.65 0.15 -12.54
N LEU A 341 -10.97 1.44 -12.57
CA LEU A 341 -11.44 2.09 -13.80
C LEU A 341 -10.42 1.98 -14.93
N VAL A 342 -9.14 1.79 -14.58
CA VAL A 342 -8.06 1.61 -15.53
C VAL A 342 -8.30 0.37 -16.38
N GLY A 343 -8.11 0.53 -17.68
CA GLY A 343 -8.29 -0.52 -18.68
C GLY A 343 -9.27 -0.12 -19.77
N LYS A 344 -9.63 -1.13 -20.57
CA LYS A 344 -10.39 -0.97 -21.80
C LYS A 344 -11.84 -1.39 -21.61
N TRP A 345 -12.73 -0.58 -22.14
CA TRP A 345 -14.17 -0.67 -21.95
C TRP A 345 -14.89 -0.59 -23.29
N LEU A 346 -15.89 -1.45 -23.48
CA LEU A 346 -16.79 -1.45 -24.63
C LEU A 346 -18.14 -0.90 -24.19
N VAL A 347 -18.70 0.05 -24.93
CA VAL A 347 -20.02 0.62 -24.61
C VAL A 347 -21.12 -0.40 -24.93
N GLU A 348 -22.03 -0.62 -23.98
CA GLU A 348 -23.20 -1.48 -24.12
C GLU A 348 -24.50 -0.66 -24.24
N ASP A 349 -24.54 0.51 -23.59
CA ASP A 349 -25.72 1.38 -23.54
C ASP A 349 -25.32 2.86 -23.48
N ILE A 350 -26.06 3.68 -24.23
CA ILE A 350 -25.94 5.13 -24.23
C ILE A 350 -27.32 5.70 -23.87
N ARG A 351 -27.43 6.30 -22.67
CA ARG A 351 -28.64 6.96 -22.15
C ARG A 351 -29.91 6.08 -22.16
N GLY A 352 -29.78 4.78 -21.92
CA GLY A 352 -30.89 3.83 -21.90
C GLY A 352 -31.28 3.29 -23.27
N ALA A 353 -30.48 3.56 -24.31
CA ALA A 353 -30.59 2.95 -25.63
C ALA A 353 -29.38 2.05 -25.91
N GLY A 354 -29.63 0.85 -26.44
CA GLY A 354 -28.58 -0.06 -26.88
C GLY A 354 -27.74 0.53 -28.03
N VAL A 355 -26.51 0.06 -28.16
CA VAL A 355 -25.59 0.48 -29.22
C VAL A 355 -25.76 -0.34 -30.50
N LEU A 356 -25.27 0.19 -31.62
CA LEU A 356 -25.19 -0.55 -32.88
C LEU A 356 -24.12 -1.65 -32.80
N ASP A 357 -24.52 -2.92 -32.76
CA ASP A 357 -23.66 -4.11 -32.55
C ASP A 357 -22.38 -4.18 -33.42
N ARG A 358 -22.40 -3.61 -34.63
CA ARG A 358 -21.25 -3.61 -35.56
C ARG A 358 -20.25 -2.48 -35.30
N LEU A 359 -20.56 -1.53 -34.43
CA LEU A 359 -19.71 -0.40 -34.09
C LEU A 359 -19.15 -0.61 -32.68
N GLN A 360 -17.85 -0.94 -32.61
CA GLN A 360 -17.16 -1.00 -31.33
C GLN A 360 -16.84 0.41 -30.84
N THR A 361 -17.78 1.00 -30.09
CA THR A 361 -17.56 2.24 -29.35
C THR A 361 -16.82 1.91 -28.05
N THR A 362 -15.65 2.50 -27.82
CA THR A 362 -14.75 2.13 -26.71
C THR A 362 -14.27 3.31 -25.89
N LEU A 363 -13.84 3.01 -24.66
CA LEU A 363 -13.15 3.91 -23.73
C LEU A 363 -11.96 3.16 -23.11
N GLN A 364 -10.78 3.76 -23.19
CA GLN A 364 -9.57 3.36 -22.49
C GLN A 364 -9.28 4.43 -21.44
N ILE A 365 -9.04 4.00 -20.20
CA ILE A 365 -8.60 4.87 -19.11
C ILE A 365 -7.24 4.37 -18.63
N GLU A 366 -6.24 5.24 -18.64
CA GLU A 366 -4.90 4.96 -18.12
C GLU A 366 -4.75 5.39 -16.65
N ALA A 367 -3.74 4.85 -15.97
CA ALA A 367 -3.49 5.13 -14.55
C ALA A 367 -3.18 6.60 -14.25
N ASP A 368 -2.67 7.35 -15.23
CA ASP A 368 -2.36 8.78 -15.12
C ASP A 368 -3.54 9.70 -15.46
N GLY A 369 -4.72 9.13 -15.76
CA GLY A 369 -5.92 9.86 -16.17
C GLY A 369 -6.02 10.14 -17.66
N ALA A 370 -5.04 9.72 -18.48
CA ALA A 370 -5.18 9.80 -19.93
C ALA A 370 -6.35 8.91 -20.41
N VAL A 371 -7.14 9.44 -21.34
CA VAL A 371 -8.26 8.70 -21.94
C VAL A 371 -8.17 8.68 -23.45
N SER A 372 -8.56 7.55 -24.04
CA SER A 372 -8.65 7.40 -25.50
C SER A 372 -9.74 6.41 -25.90
N GLY A 373 -10.13 6.40 -27.17
CA GLY A 373 -11.08 5.40 -27.64
C GLY A 373 -11.57 5.63 -29.06
N ASN A 374 -12.57 4.83 -29.45
CA ASN A 374 -13.25 4.91 -30.73
C ASN A 374 -14.74 5.24 -30.50
N THR A 375 -15.30 6.23 -31.19
CA THR A 375 -16.73 6.56 -31.13
C THR A 375 -17.59 5.63 -32.00
N GLY A 376 -16.96 4.77 -32.80
CA GLY A 376 -17.55 3.98 -33.89
C GLY A 376 -17.25 4.56 -35.27
N VAL A 377 -16.95 5.86 -35.36
CA VAL A 377 -16.57 6.55 -36.61
C VAL A 377 -15.22 7.25 -36.48
N ASN A 378 -14.97 7.90 -35.34
CA ASN A 378 -13.77 8.67 -35.07
C ASN A 378 -13.00 8.11 -33.89
N GLN A 379 -11.70 8.37 -33.89
CA GLN A 379 -10.87 8.17 -32.71
C GLN A 379 -10.82 9.46 -31.90
N TYR A 380 -10.75 9.32 -30.59
CA TYR A 380 -10.63 10.46 -29.68
C TYR A 380 -9.58 10.20 -28.59
N CYS A 381 -9.04 11.28 -28.05
CA CYS A 381 -8.19 11.27 -26.87
C CYS A 381 -8.43 12.52 -26.01
N GLY A 382 -8.02 12.44 -24.74
CA GLY A 382 -8.15 13.53 -23.78
C GLY A 382 -7.59 13.15 -22.42
N GLN A 383 -8.06 13.86 -21.39
CA GLN A 383 -7.68 13.65 -19.99
C GLN A 383 -8.94 13.57 -19.14
N ALA A 384 -8.92 12.77 -18.09
CA ALA A 384 -9.96 12.69 -17.08
C ALA A 384 -9.36 12.92 -15.70
N ILE A 385 -10.05 13.70 -14.88
CA ILE A 385 -9.74 13.84 -13.46
C ILE A 385 -10.63 12.85 -12.72
N ILE A 386 -10.00 11.88 -12.03
CA ILE A 386 -10.69 10.83 -11.28
C ILE A 386 -10.34 11.02 -9.80
N ASP A 387 -11.37 11.19 -8.98
CA ASP A 387 -11.24 11.23 -7.52
C ASP A 387 -12.34 10.39 -6.88
N LYS A 388 -11.96 9.27 -6.26
CA LYS A 388 -12.86 8.30 -5.63
C LYS A 388 -13.96 7.81 -6.58
N ASN A 389 -15.17 8.37 -6.49
CA ASN A 389 -16.33 8.04 -7.32
C ASN A 389 -16.65 9.15 -8.35
N GLN A 390 -15.93 10.26 -8.31
CA GLN A 390 -16.06 11.35 -9.27
C GLN A 390 -15.16 11.09 -10.47
N ILE A 391 -15.68 11.39 -11.65
CA ILE A 391 -14.89 11.42 -12.88
C ILE A 391 -15.36 12.59 -13.71
N LYS A 392 -14.41 13.39 -14.19
CA LYS A 392 -14.67 14.50 -15.07
C LYS A 392 -13.74 14.45 -16.26
N PHE A 393 -14.32 14.31 -17.45
CA PHE A 393 -13.58 14.38 -18.69
C PHE A 393 -13.26 15.84 -19.01
N GLY A 394 -11.98 16.11 -19.29
CA GLY A 394 -11.52 17.36 -19.87
C GLY A 394 -11.89 17.46 -21.35
N PRO A 395 -11.42 18.51 -22.05
CA PRO A 395 -11.65 18.65 -23.48
C PRO A 395 -11.15 17.44 -24.27
N LEU A 396 -12.04 16.84 -25.05
CA LEU A 396 -11.72 15.71 -25.93
C LEU A 396 -11.34 16.21 -27.32
N VAL A 397 -10.29 15.64 -27.89
CA VAL A 397 -9.88 15.88 -29.27
C VAL A 397 -10.28 14.64 -30.09
N SER A 398 -10.99 14.84 -31.20
CA SER A 398 -11.44 13.76 -32.08
C SER A 398 -11.01 13.97 -33.53
N THR A 399 -10.88 12.87 -34.28
CA THR A 399 -10.80 12.92 -35.74
C THR A 399 -12.13 13.40 -36.34
N ARG A 400 -12.13 13.79 -37.63
CA ARG A 400 -13.32 14.30 -38.35
C ARG A 400 -13.63 13.50 -39.62
N ARG A 401 -13.83 12.19 -39.47
CA ARG A 401 -14.30 11.28 -40.52
C ARG A 401 -15.82 11.36 -40.60
N ALA A 402 -16.33 11.33 -41.83
CA ALA A 402 -17.76 11.17 -42.07
C ALA A 402 -18.11 9.68 -42.08
N GLY A 403 -19.24 9.33 -41.47
CA GLY A 403 -19.78 7.98 -41.43
C GLY A 403 -21.27 7.95 -41.74
N PRO A 404 -21.89 6.76 -41.75
CA PRO A 404 -23.34 6.62 -41.88
C PRO A 404 -24.09 7.44 -40.82
N GLU A 405 -25.24 8.01 -41.18
CA GLU A 405 -26.01 8.92 -40.33
C GLU A 405 -26.31 8.32 -38.94
N ALA A 406 -26.67 7.03 -38.87
CA ALA A 406 -26.92 6.34 -37.62
C ALA A 406 -25.66 6.23 -36.72
N ALA A 407 -24.48 6.04 -37.31
CA ALA A 407 -23.22 5.95 -36.59
C ALA A 407 -22.79 7.32 -36.05
N MET A 408 -22.92 8.37 -36.88
CA MET A 408 -22.66 9.76 -36.48
C MET A 408 -23.60 10.23 -35.36
N LYS A 409 -24.86 9.78 -35.39
CA LYS A 409 -25.84 10.07 -34.33
C LYS A 409 -25.44 9.40 -33.00
N GLN A 410 -25.03 8.14 -33.03
CA GLN A 410 -24.52 7.43 -31.84
C GLN A 410 -23.26 8.12 -31.29
N GLU A 411 -22.30 8.46 -32.17
CA GLU A 411 -21.09 9.19 -31.80
C GLU A 411 -21.42 10.50 -31.07
N SER A 412 -22.34 11.32 -31.60
CA SER A 412 -22.73 12.57 -30.97
C SER A 412 -23.40 12.38 -29.60
N GLN A 413 -24.15 11.30 -29.41
CA GLN A 413 -24.78 10.98 -28.13
C GLN A 413 -23.75 10.49 -27.11
N TYR A 414 -22.77 9.70 -27.55
CA TYR A 414 -21.67 9.20 -26.75
C TYR A 414 -20.78 10.33 -26.23
N THR A 415 -20.28 11.20 -27.11
CA THR A 415 -19.40 12.31 -26.71
C THR A 415 -20.09 13.27 -25.75
N LYS A 416 -21.35 13.62 -26.02
CA LYS A 416 -22.16 14.45 -25.11
C LYS A 416 -22.37 13.78 -23.75
N ALA A 417 -22.52 12.45 -23.71
CA ALA A 417 -22.66 11.72 -22.45
C ALA A 417 -21.35 11.71 -21.64
N LEU A 418 -20.19 11.63 -22.28
CA LEU A 418 -18.90 11.81 -21.60
C LEU A 418 -18.78 13.22 -21.01
N GLU A 419 -19.18 14.27 -21.74
CA GLU A 419 -19.15 15.65 -21.25
C GLU A 419 -20.07 15.90 -20.04
N GLU A 420 -21.23 15.23 -20.00
CA GLU A 420 -22.21 15.34 -18.90
C GLU A 420 -21.87 14.46 -17.69
N THR A 421 -20.88 13.57 -17.82
CA THR A 421 -20.50 12.66 -16.74
C THR A 421 -19.88 13.44 -15.57
N ALA A 422 -20.37 13.13 -14.37
CA ALA A 422 -19.90 13.70 -13.11
C ALA A 422 -19.36 12.64 -12.14
N SER A 423 -19.88 11.42 -12.24
CA SER A 423 -19.51 10.32 -11.35
C SER A 423 -19.53 8.98 -12.07
N HIS A 424 -18.93 7.98 -11.44
CA HIS A 424 -18.90 6.61 -11.94
C HIS A 424 -19.27 5.62 -10.85
N ARG A 425 -19.67 4.43 -11.28
CA ARG A 425 -19.86 3.26 -10.42
C ARG A 425 -19.53 2.00 -11.20
N LEU A 426 -18.87 1.05 -10.54
CA LEU A 426 -18.76 -0.31 -11.04
C LEU A 426 -19.78 -1.18 -10.31
N ASP A 427 -20.52 -1.98 -11.06
CA ASP A 427 -21.49 -2.91 -10.47
C ASP A 427 -20.83 -4.25 -10.08
N SER A 428 -21.61 -5.11 -9.42
CA SER A 428 -21.16 -6.43 -8.97
C SER A 428 -20.78 -7.38 -10.12
N ASN A 429 -21.14 -7.06 -11.35
CA ASN A 429 -20.83 -7.86 -12.55
C ASN A 429 -19.59 -7.31 -13.28
N GLY A 430 -18.93 -6.29 -12.74
CA GLY A 430 -17.78 -5.64 -13.35
C GLY A 430 -18.14 -4.69 -14.50
N GLN A 431 -19.41 -4.28 -14.64
CA GLN A 431 -19.82 -3.27 -15.62
C GLN A 431 -19.55 -1.86 -15.09
N LEU A 432 -18.97 -1.01 -15.93
CA LEU A 432 -18.75 0.40 -15.62
C LEU A 432 -19.98 1.22 -15.99
N HIS A 433 -20.53 1.97 -15.05
CA HIS A 433 -21.59 2.94 -15.26
C HIS A 433 -21.05 4.34 -15.05
N LEU A 434 -21.29 5.23 -16.02
CA LEU A 434 -21.06 6.67 -15.86
C LEU A 434 -22.39 7.38 -15.63
N LEU A 435 -22.40 8.32 -14.69
CA LEU A 435 -23.59 9.02 -14.24
C LEU A 435 -23.42 10.52 -14.36
N ASP A 436 -24.51 11.21 -14.70
CA ASP A 436 -24.58 12.68 -14.72
C ASP A 436 -24.67 13.28 -13.30
N ASN A 437 -24.76 14.61 -13.23
CA ASN A 437 -24.90 15.35 -11.98
C ASN A 437 -26.20 15.06 -11.20
N GLU A 438 -27.21 14.47 -11.85
CA GLU A 438 -28.47 14.08 -11.23
C GLU A 438 -28.44 12.61 -10.75
N GLY A 439 -27.32 11.91 -10.96
CA GLY A 439 -27.15 10.50 -10.61
C GLY A 439 -27.83 9.54 -11.58
N LYS A 440 -28.17 9.99 -12.80
CA LYS A 440 -28.74 9.14 -13.85
C LYS A 440 -27.61 8.54 -14.68
N ILE A 441 -27.73 7.24 -14.98
CA ILE A 441 -26.78 6.53 -15.84
C ILE A 441 -26.88 7.08 -17.27
N VAL A 442 -25.76 7.58 -17.78
CA VAL A 442 -25.63 8.11 -19.15
C VAL A 442 -24.87 7.16 -20.07
N LEU A 443 -23.97 6.32 -19.53
CA LEU A 443 -23.24 5.30 -20.27
C LEU A 443 -23.09 4.03 -19.43
N LYS A 444 -23.16 2.86 -20.08
CA LYS A 444 -22.77 1.58 -19.50
C LYS A 444 -21.73 0.89 -20.37
N PHE A 445 -20.78 0.23 -19.73
CA PHE A 445 -19.71 -0.48 -20.41
C PHE A 445 -19.51 -1.88 -19.85
N SER A 446 -19.10 -2.78 -20.73
CA SER A 446 -18.47 -4.05 -20.38
C SER A 446 -16.95 -3.92 -20.46
N ARG A 447 -16.23 -4.70 -19.65
CA ARG A 447 -14.77 -4.71 -19.70
C ARG A 447 -14.30 -5.51 -20.90
N MET A 448 -13.36 -4.96 -21.67
CA MET A 448 -12.67 -5.72 -22.70
C MET A 448 -11.47 -6.40 -22.05
N ASN A 449 -11.39 -7.73 -22.16
CA ASN A 449 -10.16 -8.45 -21.86
C ASN A 449 -9.25 -8.29 -23.09
N ASP A 450 -8.02 -7.82 -22.87
CA ASP A 450 -7.01 -7.79 -23.93
C ASP A 450 -6.53 -9.21 -24.30
#